data_AF-A0A9W6KK24-F1
#
_entry.id   AF-A0A9W6KK24-F1
#
_cell.length_a   1.000
_cell.length_b   1.000
_cell.length_c   1.000
_cell.angle_alpha   90.00
_cell.angle_beta   90.00
_cell.angle_gamma   90.00
#
_symmetry.space_group_name_H-M   'P 1'
#
loop_
_entity.id
_entity.type
_entity.pdbx_description
1 polymer ?
#
loop_
_entity_poly.entity_id
_entity_poly.type
_entity_poly.pdbx_seq_one_letter_code
_entity_poly.pdbx_strand_id
1 'polypeptide(L)'
;MRARLLAALAVLLAAVAFTATPAQASPARAGLTATGADLCAQVGYNAGFRGNPLVTAVAVAMAESRCNPSAYAYNGASGDCPSGSTDRGLWQINNCYHPTVSDTCAYDPQCNANAAYSISGAGSSWTQWTTYRTGDYLTWWSTAQAAVNRLSGGGGPAVTGTILASPYLNVRAGPGTAYGSAGHANYGDTVTISCYTYGEYVSGGYWPSSTWDRITDPNTGATGYAADTWINTTNDVKTMVGPC
;
A
#
# COMPACT_ATOMS: atom_id res chain seq x y z
N MET A 1 4.70 21.40 -84.69
CA MET A 1 3.76 20.82 -83.69
C MET A 1 4.56 20.46 -82.45
N ARG A 2 4.06 20.85 -81.26
CA ARG A 2 4.76 20.80 -79.98
C ARG A 2 4.89 19.35 -79.49
N ALA A 3 6.10 18.90 -79.18
CA ALA A 3 6.31 17.70 -78.35
C ALA A 3 7.14 18.10 -77.13
N ARG A 4 6.45 18.22 -75.98
CA ARG A 4 7.06 18.42 -74.67
C ARG A 4 7.51 17.04 -74.18
N LEU A 5 8.81 16.80 -74.03
CA LEU A 5 9.30 15.67 -73.24
C LEU A 5 9.26 16.07 -71.76
N LEU A 6 8.44 15.36 -71.00
CA LEU A 6 8.37 15.41 -69.54
C LEU A 6 9.57 14.66 -68.96
N ALA A 7 10.35 15.33 -68.11
CA ALA A 7 11.33 14.68 -67.24
C ALA A 7 10.59 13.90 -66.15
N ALA A 8 10.74 12.56 -66.15
CA ALA A 8 10.25 11.72 -65.06
C ALA A 8 11.21 11.83 -63.87
N LEU A 9 10.74 12.44 -62.79
CA LEU A 9 11.43 12.49 -61.50
C LEU A 9 11.27 11.13 -60.82
N ALA A 10 12.33 10.33 -60.74
CA ALA A 10 12.33 9.09 -59.98
C ALA A 10 12.42 9.42 -58.48
N VAL A 11 11.31 9.32 -57.76
CA VAL A 11 11.29 9.38 -56.30
C VAL A 11 11.74 8.02 -55.77
N LEU A 12 12.97 7.93 -55.26
CA LEU A 12 13.39 6.78 -54.45
C LEU A 12 12.62 6.80 -53.12
N LEU A 13 11.64 5.91 -52.97
CA LEU A 13 11.11 5.58 -51.64
C LEU A 13 12.16 4.74 -50.90
N ALA A 14 12.79 5.32 -49.89
CA ALA A 14 13.49 4.55 -48.87
C ALA A 14 12.44 3.84 -48.00
N ALA A 15 12.30 2.52 -48.17
CA ALA A 15 11.49 1.71 -47.28
C ALA A 15 12.15 1.65 -45.90
N VAL A 16 11.67 2.46 -44.95
CA VAL A 16 12.04 2.34 -43.54
C VAL A 16 11.36 1.09 -43.00
N ALA A 17 12.10 -0.01 -42.91
CA ALA A 17 11.64 -1.21 -42.25
C ALA A 17 11.55 -0.94 -40.74
N PHE A 18 10.35 -0.67 -40.24
CA PHE A 18 10.07 -0.74 -38.81
C PHE A 18 10.15 -2.22 -38.40
N THR A 19 11.25 -2.62 -37.79
CA THR A 19 11.33 -3.90 -37.08
C THR A 19 10.39 -3.82 -35.89
N ALA A 20 9.22 -4.45 -35.99
CA ALA A 20 8.36 -4.68 -34.84
C ALA A 20 9.16 -5.49 -33.81
N THR A 21 9.47 -4.87 -32.67
CA THR A 21 9.96 -5.60 -31.51
C THR A 21 8.89 -6.63 -31.13
N PRO A 22 9.26 -7.88 -30.81
CA PRO A 22 8.27 -8.80 -30.26
C PRO A 22 7.74 -8.19 -28.98
N ALA A 23 6.43 -8.01 -28.90
CA ALA A 23 5.77 -7.62 -27.67
C ALA A 23 6.16 -8.65 -26.61
N GLN A 24 6.94 -8.22 -25.62
CA GLN A 24 7.12 -9.01 -24.40
C GLN A 24 5.73 -9.24 -23.82
N ALA A 25 5.32 -10.50 -23.79
CA ALA A 25 4.11 -10.90 -23.08
C ALA A 25 4.23 -10.36 -21.65
N SER A 26 3.29 -9.51 -21.24
CA SER A 26 3.15 -9.15 -19.84
C SER A 26 3.08 -10.44 -19.03
N PRO A 27 3.71 -10.52 -17.84
CA PRO A 27 3.50 -11.68 -17.00
C PRO A 27 1.99 -11.82 -16.80
N ALA A 28 1.46 -12.98 -17.17
CA ALA A 28 0.08 -13.32 -16.88
C ALA A 28 -0.16 -12.99 -15.40
N ARG A 29 -1.17 -12.14 -15.10
CA ARG A 29 -1.63 -11.89 -13.74
C ARG A 29 -1.69 -13.23 -13.04
N ALA A 30 -1.01 -13.37 -11.91
CA ALA A 30 -0.97 -14.60 -11.15
C ALA A 30 -2.40 -15.08 -10.87
N GLY A 31 -2.90 -16.00 -11.70
CA GLY A 31 -4.08 -16.81 -11.47
C GLY A 31 -3.78 -17.92 -10.47
N LEU A 32 -2.99 -17.61 -9.44
CA LEU A 32 -3.01 -18.37 -8.21
C LEU A 32 -4.31 -17.96 -7.52
N THR A 33 -5.08 -18.94 -7.07
CA THR A 33 -6.24 -18.72 -6.20
C THR A 33 -5.76 -18.01 -4.95
N ALA A 34 -5.69 -16.68 -4.99
CA ALA A 34 -5.22 -15.87 -3.88
C ALA A 34 -6.17 -16.12 -2.70
N THR A 35 -5.61 -16.32 -1.52
CA THR A 35 -6.36 -16.54 -0.28
C THR A 35 -5.84 -15.60 0.80
N GLY A 36 -6.61 -15.44 1.88
CA GLY A 36 -6.23 -14.60 3.00
C GLY A 36 -5.86 -13.18 2.57
N ALA A 37 -4.80 -12.62 3.15
CA ALA A 37 -4.37 -11.26 2.88
C ALA A 37 -4.05 -10.98 1.40
N ASP A 38 -3.53 -11.98 0.65
CA ASP A 38 -3.22 -11.82 -0.77
C ASP A 38 -4.50 -11.67 -1.60
N LEU A 39 -5.57 -12.37 -1.23
CA LEU A 39 -6.89 -12.17 -1.84
C LEU A 39 -7.38 -10.74 -1.62
N CYS A 40 -7.42 -10.30 -0.36
CA CYS A 40 -7.85 -8.95 0.00
C CYS A 40 -7.02 -7.86 -0.68
N ALA A 41 -5.70 -8.04 -0.78
CA ALA A 41 -4.84 -7.10 -1.47
C ALA A 41 -5.23 -7.02 -2.95
N GLN A 42 -5.40 -8.18 -3.61
CA GLN A 42 -5.77 -8.23 -5.02
C GLN A 42 -7.13 -7.59 -5.30
N VAL A 43 -8.17 -7.96 -4.55
CA VAL A 43 -9.52 -7.42 -4.79
C VAL A 43 -9.66 -5.97 -4.33
N GLY A 44 -8.97 -5.57 -3.26
CA GLY A 44 -8.91 -4.19 -2.80
C GLY A 44 -8.20 -3.27 -3.80
N TYR A 45 -7.10 -3.73 -4.40
CA TYR A 45 -6.44 -3.00 -5.48
C TYR A 45 -7.36 -2.86 -6.69
N ASN A 46 -8.04 -3.93 -7.09
CA ASN A 46 -9.00 -3.89 -8.19
C ASN A 46 -10.19 -2.94 -7.90
N ALA A 47 -10.61 -2.83 -6.64
CA ALA A 47 -11.66 -1.91 -6.21
C ALA A 47 -11.25 -0.42 -6.26
N GLY A 48 -9.94 -0.14 -6.24
CA GLY A 48 -9.41 1.21 -6.39
C GLY A 48 -8.52 1.69 -5.24
N PHE A 49 -8.36 0.91 -4.16
CA PHE A 49 -7.44 1.27 -3.08
C PHE A 49 -5.99 1.28 -3.58
N ARG A 50 -5.20 2.25 -3.14
CA ARG A 50 -3.76 2.38 -3.47
C ARG A 50 -2.99 2.77 -2.21
N GLY A 51 -1.67 2.57 -2.20
CA GLY A 51 -0.80 2.99 -1.09
C GLY A 51 -1.29 2.49 0.28
N ASN A 52 -1.20 3.33 1.30
CA ASN A 52 -1.61 2.98 2.67
C ASN A 52 -3.11 2.71 2.80
N PRO A 53 -4.01 3.41 2.11
CA PRO A 53 -5.43 3.01 2.06
C PRO A 53 -5.63 1.54 1.67
N LEU A 54 -4.81 0.98 0.78
CA LEU A 54 -4.86 -0.44 0.45
C LEU A 54 -4.33 -1.32 1.59
N VAL A 55 -3.23 -0.93 2.24
CA VAL A 55 -2.70 -1.67 3.40
C VAL A 55 -3.70 -1.68 4.55
N THR A 56 -4.28 -0.52 4.89
CA THR A 56 -5.35 -0.39 5.88
C THR A 56 -6.56 -1.24 5.50
N ALA A 57 -7.00 -1.21 4.24
CA ALA A 57 -8.11 -2.04 3.79
C ALA A 57 -7.85 -3.53 4.03
N VAL A 58 -6.67 -4.02 3.68
CA VAL A 58 -6.31 -5.44 3.89
C VAL A 58 -6.21 -5.76 5.38
N ALA A 59 -5.64 -4.88 6.19
CA ALA A 59 -5.52 -5.06 7.63
C ALA A 59 -6.89 -5.11 8.33
N VAL A 60 -7.82 -4.24 7.93
CA VAL A 60 -9.21 -4.26 8.41
C VAL A 60 -9.88 -5.57 8.01
N ALA A 61 -9.81 -6.00 6.75
CA ALA A 61 -10.42 -7.29 6.34
C ALA A 61 -9.81 -8.50 7.05
N MET A 62 -8.50 -8.46 7.36
CA MET A 62 -7.85 -9.51 8.15
C MET A 62 -8.37 -9.55 9.59
N ALA A 63 -8.61 -8.39 10.21
CA ALA A 63 -9.22 -8.31 11.54
C ALA A 63 -10.68 -8.77 11.55
N GLU A 64 -11.45 -8.37 10.54
CA GLU A 64 -12.87 -8.67 10.42
C GLU A 64 -13.15 -10.15 10.12
N SER A 65 -12.42 -10.75 9.18
CA SER A 65 -12.75 -12.08 8.65
C SER A 65 -11.57 -12.99 8.41
N ARG A 66 -10.33 -12.51 8.68
CA ARG A 66 -9.09 -13.12 8.18
C ARG A 66 -9.09 -13.24 6.65
N CYS A 67 -9.74 -12.29 5.98
CA CYS A 67 -9.94 -12.31 4.53
C CYS A 67 -10.61 -13.59 4.01
N ASN A 68 -11.65 -14.06 4.71
CA ASN A 68 -12.47 -15.20 4.30
C ASN A 68 -13.75 -14.70 3.60
N PRO A 69 -13.94 -14.96 2.29
CA PRO A 69 -15.13 -14.53 1.56
C PRO A 69 -16.45 -15.08 2.11
N SER A 70 -16.42 -16.23 2.77
CA SER A 70 -17.61 -16.88 3.32
C SER A 70 -17.84 -16.57 4.80
N ALA A 71 -17.06 -15.66 5.40
CA ALA A 71 -17.24 -15.29 6.80
C ALA A 71 -18.58 -14.58 7.02
N TYR A 72 -19.24 -14.91 8.12
CA TYR A 72 -20.43 -14.18 8.56
C TYR A 72 -20.53 -14.15 10.08
N ALA A 73 -21.12 -13.09 10.61
CA ALA A 73 -21.46 -12.95 12.01
C ALA A 73 -22.90 -12.41 12.15
N TYR A 74 -23.72 -13.09 12.94
CA TYR A 74 -25.09 -12.64 13.23
C TYR A 74 -25.08 -11.73 14.46
N ASN A 75 -25.73 -10.58 14.32
CA ASN A 75 -25.98 -9.63 15.39
C ASN A 75 -27.46 -9.68 15.76
N GLY A 76 -27.75 -9.83 17.06
CA GLY A 76 -29.12 -9.81 17.56
C GLY A 76 -29.84 -8.49 17.26
N ALA A 77 -31.17 -8.49 17.47
CA ALA A 77 -31.99 -7.31 17.28
C ALA A 77 -31.49 -6.12 18.09
N SER A 78 -31.46 -4.95 17.47
CA SER A 78 -31.12 -3.66 18.07
C SER A 78 -32.18 -2.62 17.72
N GLY A 79 -32.09 -1.42 18.31
CA GLY A 79 -33.00 -0.32 17.98
C GLY A 79 -32.97 0.06 16.49
N ASP A 80 -31.78 0.09 15.90
CA ASP A 80 -31.59 0.43 14.48
C ASP A 80 -31.88 -0.77 13.56
N CYS A 81 -31.71 -1.99 14.06
CA CYS A 81 -31.91 -3.23 13.32
C CYS A 81 -32.87 -4.16 14.09
N PRO A 82 -34.19 -3.91 14.08
CA PRO A 82 -35.16 -4.63 14.92
C PRO A 82 -35.26 -6.13 14.62
N SER A 83 -34.86 -6.55 13.42
CA SER A 83 -34.84 -7.95 13.00
C SER A 83 -33.47 -8.62 13.18
N GLY A 84 -32.51 -7.94 13.83
CA GLY A 84 -31.11 -8.33 13.81
C GLY A 84 -30.43 -7.94 12.51
N SER A 85 -29.14 -8.28 12.39
CA SER A 85 -28.35 -8.03 11.18
C SER A 85 -27.27 -9.08 11.01
N THR A 86 -26.61 -9.07 9.85
CA THR A 86 -25.51 -9.99 9.57
C THR A 86 -24.38 -9.24 8.87
N ASP A 87 -23.18 -9.41 9.41
CA ASP A 87 -21.93 -8.96 8.82
C ASP A 87 -21.40 -10.04 7.88
N ARG A 88 -20.97 -9.66 6.68
CA ARG A 88 -20.80 -10.62 5.55
C ARG A 88 -19.51 -10.38 4.76
N GLY A 89 -18.79 -11.47 4.52
CA GLY A 89 -17.61 -11.52 3.64
C GLY A 89 -16.37 -10.84 4.20
N LEU A 90 -15.45 -10.50 3.29
CA LEU A 90 -14.08 -10.07 3.58
C LEU A 90 -14.01 -8.88 4.56
N TRP A 91 -14.78 -7.83 4.28
CA TRP A 91 -14.86 -6.62 5.10
C TRP A 91 -16.11 -6.58 6.02
N GLN A 92 -16.77 -7.73 6.23
CA GLN A 92 -17.90 -7.84 7.16
C GLN A 92 -18.98 -6.76 6.95
N ILE A 93 -19.50 -6.66 5.72
CA ILE A 93 -20.46 -5.62 5.34
C ILE A 93 -21.87 -5.95 5.86
N ASN A 94 -22.33 -5.17 6.84
CA ASN A 94 -23.60 -5.37 7.52
C ASN A 94 -24.83 -5.14 6.61
N ASN A 95 -25.79 -6.08 6.60
CA ASN A 95 -26.99 -5.99 5.75
C ASN A 95 -28.04 -4.95 6.18
N CYS A 96 -28.09 -4.57 7.46
CA CYS A 96 -29.02 -3.58 7.96
C CYS A 96 -28.54 -2.15 7.66
N TYR A 97 -27.24 -1.89 7.85
CA TYR A 97 -26.64 -0.57 7.59
C TYR A 97 -26.29 -0.35 6.10
N HIS A 98 -26.04 -1.40 5.34
CA HIS A 98 -25.75 -1.33 3.90
C HIS A 98 -26.68 -2.26 3.08
N PRO A 99 -28.00 -1.98 3.06
CA PRO A 99 -29.00 -2.86 2.44
C PRO A 99 -28.89 -2.95 0.91
N THR A 100 -28.19 -2.01 0.27
CA THR A 100 -27.91 -2.04 -1.18
C THR A 100 -26.86 -3.08 -1.55
N VAL A 101 -26.10 -3.61 -0.58
CA VAL A 101 -25.15 -4.70 -0.77
C VAL A 101 -25.86 -6.02 -0.51
N SER A 102 -26.28 -6.69 -1.60
CA SER A 102 -26.93 -8.01 -1.54
C SER A 102 -26.00 -9.08 -0.95
N ASP A 103 -26.56 -10.19 -0.47
CA ASP A 103 -25.74 -11.31 0.02
C ASP A 103 -24.81 -11.86 -1.07
N THR A 104 -25.29 -11.98 -2.31
CA THR A 104 -24.47 -12.40 -3.45
C THR A 104 -23.25 -11.49 -3.63
N CYS A 105 -23.43 -10.17 -3.49
CA CYS A 105 -22.32 -9.23 -3.56
C CYS A 105 -21.42 -9.30 -2.32
N ALA A 106 -22.02 -9.43 -1.14
CA ALA A 106 -21.28 -9.44 0.11
C ALA A 106 -20.37 -10.67 0.24
N TYR A 107 -20.76 -11.82 -0.31
CA TYR A 107 -19.94 -13.04 -0.31
C TYR A 107 -19.05 -13.20 -1.56
N ASP A 108 -19.24 -12.38 -2.60
CA ASP A 108 -18.30 -12.28 -3.72
C ASP A 108 -17.08 -11.42 -3.32
N PRO A 109 -15.83 -11.92 -3.42
CA PRO A 109 -14.65 -11.19 -2.99
C PRO A 109 -14.51 -9.80 -3.61
N GLN A 110 -14.74 -9.67 -4.91
CA GLN A 110 -14.53 -8.40 -5.63
C GLN A 110 -15.66 -7.41 -5.34
N CYS A 111 -16.90 -7.89 -5.31
CA CYS A 111 -18.06 -7.05 -5.01
C CYS A 111 -18.02 -6.55 -3.56
N ASN A 112 -17.64 -7.39 -2.60
CA ASN A 112 -17.41 -6.99 -1.21
C ASN A 112 -16.33 -5.91 -1.10
N ALA A 113 -15.21 -6.05 -1.84
CA ALA A 113 -14.15 -5.04 -1.88
C ALA A 113 -14.63 -3.69 -2.46
N ASN A 114 -15.44 -3.72 -3.52
CA ASN A 114 -16.02 -2.52 -4.13
C ASN A 114 -16.96 -1.79 -3.15
N ALA A 115 -17.76 -2.55 -2.38
CA ALA A 115 -18.60 -2.00 -1.33
C ALA A 115 -17.73 -1.35 -0.23
N ALA A 116 -16.72 -2.04 0.27
CA ALA A 116 -15.79 -1.50 1.27
C ALA A 116 -15.09 -0.22 0.79
N TYR A 117 -14.67 -0.16 -0.48
CA TYR A 117 -14.10 1.04 -1.10
C TYR A 117 -15.06 2.22 -1.09
N SER A 118 -16.32 2.00 -1.48
CA SER A 118 -17.34 3.06 -1.45
C SER A 118 -17.67 3.51 -0.02
N ILE A 119 -17.88 2.57 0.90
CA ILE A 119 -18.30 2.84 2.29
C ILE A 119 -17.20 3.57 3.07
N SER A 120 -15.95 3.25 2.80
CA SER A 120 -14.79 3.89 3.43
C SER A 120 -14.38 5.23 2.82
N GLY A 121 -15.10 5.72 1.80
CA GLY A 121 -14.72 6.94 1.07
C GLY A 121 -13.38 6.79 0.35
N ALA A 122 -13.21 5.71 -0.42
CA ALA A 122 -11.95 5.34 -1.07
C ALA A 122 -10.80 5.06 -0.08
N GLY A 123 -11.13 4.71 1.17
CA GLY A 123 -10.18 4.43 2.24
C GLY A 123 -9.77 5.64 3.08
N SER A 124 -10.45 6.78 2.92
CA SER A 124 -10.22 7.98 3.74
C SER A 124 -10.83 7.90 5.14
N SER A 125 -11.81 7.02 5.36
CA SER A 125 -12.46 6.85 6.67
C SER A 125 -12.88 5.40 6.92
N TRP A 126 -12.42 4.83 8.03
CA TRP A 126 -12.74 3.45 8.45
C TRP A 126 -13.56 3.41 9.74
N THR A 127 -14.18 4.52 10.14
CA THR A 127 -14.89 4.65 11.43
C THR A 127 -16.13 3.76 11.56
N GLN A 128 -16.66 3.25 10.44
CA GLN A 128 -17.77 2.29 10.42
C GLN A 128 -17.34 0.88 10.84
N TRP A 129 -16.03 0.55 10.80
CA TRP A 129 -15.49 -0.73 11.22
C TRP A 129 -14.99 -0.67 12.66
N THR A 130 -15.55 -1.51 13.53
CA THR A 130 -15.16 -1.56 14.94
C THR A 130 -13.69 -1.96 15.09
N THR A 131 -13.21 -2.93 14.31
CA THR A 131 -11.80 -3.40 14.31
C THR A 131 -10.80 -2.29 13.99
N TYR A 132 -11.21 -1.27 13.22
CA TYR A 132 -10.41 -0.07 13.01
C TYR A 132 -10.43 0.84 14.22
N ARG A 133 -11.62 1.12 14.79
CA ARG A 133 -11.76 2.01 15.95
C ARG A 133 -11.06 1.49 17.21
N THR A 134 -11.06 0.18 17.43
CA THR A 134 -10.41 -0.47 18.59
C THR A 134 -8.91 -0.69 18.38
N GLY A 135 -8.41 -0.54 17.15
CA GLY A 135 -7.00 -0.74 16.81
C GLY A 135 -6.62 -2.19 16.49
N ASP A 136 -7.57 -3.13 16.53
CA ASP A 136 -7.30 -4.57 16.28
C ASP A 136 -6.69 -4.83 14.89
N TYR A 137 -7.02 -3.99 13.90
CA TYR A 137 -6.42 -4.06 12.57
C TYR A 137 -4.89 -3.88 12.57
N LEU A 138 -4.32 -3.17 13.55
CA LEU A 138 -2.87 -2.95 13.63
C LEU A 138 -2.09 -4.25 13.86
N THR A 139 -2.69 -5.25 14.53
CA THR A 139 -2.08 -6.59 14.67
C THR A 139 -1.86 -7.27 13.31
N TRP A 140 -2.65 -6.90 12.30
CA TRP A 140 -2.57 -7.45 10.95
C TRP A 140 -1.77 -6.58 9.98
N TRP A 141 -1.26 -5.44 10.42
CA TRP A 141 -0.59 -4.48 9.55
C TRP A 141 0.59 -5.08 8.79
N SER A 142 1.48 -5.81 9.47
CA SER A 142 2.64 -6.46 8.84
C SER A 142 2.23 -7.47 7.76
N THR A 143 1.20 -8.26 8.04
CA THR A 143 0.64 -9.24 7.09
C THR A 143 0.02 -8.55 5.88
N ALA A 144 -0.73 -7.48 6.12
CA ALA A 144 -1.35 -6.67 5.07
C ALA A 144 -0.31 -6.00 4.17
N GLN A 145 0.70 -5.36 4.76
CA GLN A 145 1.79 -4.73 4.03
C GLN A 145 2.54 -5.73 3.16
N ALA A 146 2.84 -6.92 3.69
CA ALA A 146 3.50 -7.98 2.94
C ALA A 146 2.66 -8.44 1.73
N ALA A 147 1.34 -8.55 1.89
CA ALA A 147 0.43 -8.92 0.80
C ALA A 147 0.37 -7.86 -0.31
N VAL A 148 0.28 -6.57 0.07
CA VAL A 148 0.31 -5.45 -0.88
C VAL A 148 1.64 -5.39 -1.63
N ASN A 149 2.75 -5.67 -0.94
CA ASN A 149 4.07 -5.74 -1.57
C ASN A 149 4.18 -6.89 -2.58
N ARG A 150 3.57 -8.06 -2.30
CA ARG A 150 3.52 -9.19 -3.25
C ARG A 150 2.67 -8.89 -4.48
N LEU A 151 1.56 -8.18 -4.32
CA LEU A 151 0.63 -7.87 -5.40
C LEU A 151 1.24 -7.04 -6.55
N SER A 152 2.18 -6.15 -6.22
CA SER A 152 2.77 -5.22 -7.19
C SER A 152 3.77 -5.87 -8.16
N GLY A 153 3.88 -7.20 -8.18
CA GLY A 153 4.89 -7.92 -8.99
C GLY A 153 6.32 -7.75 -8.48
N GLY A 154 6.48 -7.22 -7.26
CA GLY A 154 7.76 -6.86 -6.65
C GLY A 154 7.71 -5.48 -5.98
N GLY A 155 7.00 -5.37 -4.86
CA GLY A 155 6.97 -4.18 -4.00
C GLY A 155 6.13 -3.03 -4.58
N GLY A 156 5.25 -2.44 -3.78
CA GLY A 156 4.80 -1.07 -4.09
C GLY A 156 6.01 -0.13 -4.16
N PRO A 157 5.84 1.15 -4.56
CA PRO A 157 6.92 2.11 -4.40
C PRO A 157 7.40 2.06 -2.95
N ALA A 158 8.67 1.76 -2.73
CA ALA A 158 9.23 1.76 -1.39
C ALA A 158 8.96 3.15 -0.78
N VAL A 159 8.52 3.19 0.48
CA VAL A 159 8.47 4.47 1.20
C VAL A 159 9.91 4.94 1.31
N THR A 160 10.15 6.19 0.94
CA THR A 160 11.49 6.78 0.97
C THR A 160 11.49 8.07 1.76
N GLY A 161 12.64 8.41 2.32
CA GLY A 161 12.88 9.68 2.99
C GLY A 161 14.20 10.30 2.59
N THR A 162 14.27 11.63 2.56
CA THR A 162 15.52 12.38 2.34
C THR A 162 16.17 12.72 3.68
N ILE A 163 17.46 12.42 3.83
CA ILE A 163 18.21 12.75 5.04
C ILE A 163 18.51 14.25 5.10
N LEU A 164 18.12 14.88 6.21
CA LEU A 164 18.31 16.32 6.44
C LEU A 164 19.43 16.66 7.44
N ALA A 165 19.99 15.67 8.14
CA ALA A 165 21.11 15.89 9.06
C ALA A 165 22.42 16.06 8.28
N SER A 166 23.21 17.07 8.66
CA SER A 166 24.52 17.36 8.05
C SER A 166 25.66 17.19 9.06
N PRO A 167 26.79 16.56 8.68
CA PRO A 167 27.08 16.01 7.36
C PRO A 167 26.40 14.66 7.07
N TYR A 168 25.97 13.95 8.11
CA TYR A 168 25.30 12.65 8.01
C TYR A 168 24.37 12.40 9.19
N LEU A 169 23.45 11.45 9.03
CA LEU A 169 22.63 10.88 10.10
C LEU A 169 23.18 9.50 10.49
N ASN A 170 23.33 9.25 11.79
CA ASN A 170 23.71 7.92 12.29
C ASN A 170 22.56 6.92 12.11
N VAL A 171 22.87 5.76 11.54
CA VAL A 171 21.99 4.59 11.54
C VAL A 171 22.36 3.73 12.75
N ARG A 172 21.41 3.51 13.65
CA ARG A 172 21.59 2.82 14.93
C ARG A 172 21.11 1.37 14.86
N ALA A 173 21.67 0.50 15.68
CA ALA A 173 21.19 -0.87 15.85
C ALA A 173 19.80 -0.96 16.54
N GLY A 174 19.37 0.11 17.23
CA GLY A 174 18.06 0.21 17.88
C GLY A 174 17.58 1.67 17.97
N PRO A 175 16.34 1.90 18.44
CA PRO A 175 15.69 3.21 18.39
C PRO A 175 16.15 4.13 19.55
N GLY A 176 17.44 4.44 19.59
CA GLY A 176 18.04 5.28 20.61
C GLY A 176 19.51 5.61 20.32
N THR A 177 19.99 6.71 20.87
CA THR A 177 21.36 7.21 20.71
C THR A 177 22.40 6.42 21.51
N ALA A 178 21.97 5.63 22.49
CA ALA A 178 22.84 4.71 23.23
C ALA A 178 23.13 3.39 22.48
N TYR A 179 22.36 3.07 21.44
CA TYR A 179 22.60 1.86 20.64
C TYR A 179 23.83 2.01 19.74
N GLY A 180 24.49 0.89 19.47
CA GLY A 180 25.63 0.82 18.56
C GLY A 180 25.31 1.39 17.17
N SER A 181 26.32 1.95 16.51
CA SER A 181 26.20 2.41 15.12
C SER A 181 26.20 1.20 14.18
N ALA A 182 25.18 1.13 13.31
CA ALA A 182 25.09 0.21 12.19
C ALA A 182 25.58 0.84 10.87
N GLY A 183 26.01 2.11 10.92
CA GLY A 183 26.42 2.90 9.76
C GLY A 183 25.93 4.34 9.84
N HIS A 184 25.88 5.00 8.69
CA HIS A 184 25.37 6.35 8.53
C HIS A 184 24.74 6.50 7.13
N ALA A 185 23.87 7.50 6.99
CA ALA A 185 23.36 7.98 5.70
C ALA A 185 23.73 9.46 5.56
N ASN A 186 24.21 9.88 4.40
CA ASN A 186 24.72 11.24 4.20
C ASN A 186 23.58 12.25 4.05
N TYR A 187 23.89 13.51 4.31
CA TYR A 187 22.98 14.61 3.99
C TYR A 187 22.54 14.56 2.52
N GLY A 188 21.23 14.60 2.29
CA GLY A 188 20.62 14.54 0.95
C GLY A 188 20.42 13.13 0.39
N ASP A 189 20.92 12.08 1.06
CA ASP A 189 20.65 10.71 0.63
C ASP A 189 19.15 10.39 0.70
N THR A 190 18.67 9.62 -0.27
CA THR A 190 17.31 9.06 -0.26
C THR A 190 17.38 7.64 0.26
N VAL A 191 16.80 7.41 1.44
CA VAL A 191 16.77 6.10 2.09
C VAL A 191 15.39 5.45 1.90
N THR A 192 15.34 4.12 1.85
CA THR A 192 14.07 3.39 1.95
C THR A 192 13.70 3.18 3.41
N ILE A 193 12.41 3.20 3.71
CA ILE A 193 11.85 3.05 5.05
C ILE A 193 10.95 1.82 5.05
N SER A 194 11.22 0.91 5.99
CA SER A 194 10.54 -0.39 6.06
C SER A 194 9.46 -0.45 7.14
N CYS A 195 9.68 0.22 8.27
CA CYS A 195 8.75 0.36 9.38
C CYS A 195 9.19 1.54 10.27
N TYR A 196 8.31 2.01 11.15
CA TYR A 196 8.63 2.99 12.20
C TYR A 196 8.57 2.31 13.58
N THR A 197 9.17 2.88 14.61
CA THR A 197 8.95 2.43 15.99
C THR A 197 9.09 3.61 16.94
N TYR A 198 8.67 3.42 18.20
CA TYR A 198 8.90 4.42 19.25
C TYR A 198 10.18 4.10 20.01
N GLY A 199 10.95 5.14 20.35
CA GLY A 199 12.22 5.03 21.05
C GLY A 199 12.56 6.27 21.85
N GLU A 200 13.87 6.52 21.99
CA GLU A 200 14.39 7.72 22.65
C GLU A 200 13.83 8.98 21.98
N TYR A 201 13.36 9.94 22.78
CA TYR A 201 12.94 11.24 22.27
C TYR A 201 14.17 12.04 21.83
N VAL A 202 14.19 12.44 20.56
CA VAL A 202 15.27 13.27 20.00
C VAL A 202 14.76 14.70 19.86
N SER A 203 15.34 15.61 20.65
CA SER A 203 14.95 17.02 20.69
C SER A 203 15.50 17.87 19.54
N GLY A 204 16.51 17.38 18.83
CA GLY A 204 17.09 18.03 17.65
C GLY A 204 16.38 17.64 16.35
N GLY A 205 16.59 18.42 15.30
CA GLY A 205 16.04 18.16 13.96
C GLY A 205 14.89 19.10 13.59
N TYR A 206 14.19 18.74 12.52
CA TYR A 206 13.08 19.54 12.01
C TYR A 206 11.78 19.23 12.76
N TRP A 207 11.61 17.96 13.19
CA TRP A 207 10.38 17.47 13.82
C TRP A 207 10.68 16.64 15.07
N PRO A 208 11.04 17.28 16.19
CA PRO A 208 11.42 16.57 17.42
C PRO A 208 10.36 15.55 17.84
N SER A 209 10.74 14.28 17.95
CA SER A 209 9.82 13.19 18.21
C SER A 209 10.52 11.98 18.85
N SER A 210 9.70 11.03 19.35
CA SER A 210 10.15 9.69 19.76
C SER A 210 10.09 8.68 18.62
N THR A 211 9.88 9.14 17.37
CA THR A 211 9.70 8.25 16.21
C THR A 211 11.08 7.90 15.63
N TRP A 212 11.27 6.62 15.36
CA TRP A 212 12.48 6.08 14.75
C TRP A 212 12.12 5.24 13.53
N ASP A 213 12.76 5.53 12.41
CA ASP A 213 12.52 4.85 11.14
C ASP A 213 13.54 3.74 10.94
N ARG A 214 13.06 2.54 10.59
CA ARG A 214 13.94 1.46 10.15
C ARG A 214 14.24 1.65 8.67
N ILE A 215 15.43 2.17 8.40
CA ILE A 215 15.86 2.60 7.08
C ILE A 215 16.87 1.64 6.44
N THR A 216 16.97 1.72 5.12
CA THR A 216 18.10 1.20 4.35
C THR A 216 18.59 2.29 3.40
N ASP A 217 19.85 2.66 3.51
CA ASP A 217 20.50 3.57 2.58
C ASP A 217 21.11 2.78 1.41
N PRO A 218 20.65 2.99 0.16
CA PRO A 218 21.18 2.28 -1.00
C PRO A 218 22.62 2.70 -1.36
N ASN A 219 23.07 3.89 -0.94
CA ASN A 219 24.39 4.40 -1.28
C ASN A 219 25.49 3.80 -0.39
N THR A 220 25.21 3.63 0.90
CA THR A 220 26.15 3.07 1.88
C THR A 220 25.88 1.62 2.25
N GLY A 221 24.67 1.12 1.98
CA GLY A 221 24.19 -0.18 2.44
C GLY A 221 23.82 -0.20 3.94
N ALA A 222 23.88 0.93 4.63
CA ALA A 222 23.56 1.01 6.05
C ALA A 222 22.08 0.67 6.29
N THR A 223 21.83 -0.26 7.22
CA THR A 223 20.47 -0.66 7.61
C THR A 223 20.33 -0.62 9.13
N GLY A 224 19.23 -0.06 9.62
CA GLY A 224 18.98 0.10 11.05
C GLY A 224 17.99 1.21 11.33
N TYR A 225 18.03 1.77 12.54
CA TYR A 225 17.10 2.79 13.00
C TYR A 225 17.71 4.18 12.93
N ALA A 226 16.99 5.13 12.36
CA ALA A 226 17.37 6.54 12.30
C ALA A 226 16.24 7.38 12.89
N ALA A 227 16.58 8.47 13.57
CA ALA A 227 15.57 9.32 14.19
C ALA A 227 14.78 10.08 13.11
N ASP A 228 13.46 9.92 13.09
CA ASP A 228 12.53 10.46 12.08
C ASP A 228 12.62 11.99 11.98
N THR A 229 12.91 12.69 13.08
CA THR A 229 13.13 14.15 13.12
C THR A 229 14.15 14.68 12.10
N TRP A 230 15.02 13.82 11.57
CA TRP A 230 16.05 14.14 10.57
C TRP A 230 15.76 13.59 9.17
N ILE A 231 14.57 13.05 8.92
CA ILE A 231 14.21 12.40 7.66
C ILE A 231 12.94 13.06 7.11
N ASN A 232 13.01 13.59 5.88
CA ASN A 232 11.85 14.14 5.21
C ASN A 232 11.18 13.08 4.34
N THR A 233 10.00 12.64 4.75
CA THR A 233 9.19 11.64 4.05
C THR A 233 7.94 12.24 3.42
N THR A 234 7.85 13.57 3.31
CA THR A 234 6.72 14.37 2.81
C THR A 234 5.44 14.32 3.66
N ASN A 235 5.13 13.19 4.30
CA ASN A 235 4.02 13.01 5.23
C ASN A 235 4.53 12.39 6.53
N ASP A 236 3.67 12.23 7.55
CA ASP A 236 4.06 11.50 8.77
C ASP A 236 4.34 10.02 8.43
N VAL A 237 5.56 9.55 8.73
CA VAL A 237 6.01 8.17 8.48
C VAL A 237 5.09 7.11 9.07
N LYS A 238 4.43 7.41 10.20
CA LYS A 238 3.47 6.52 10.88
C LYS A 238 2.21 6.27 10.05
N THR A 239 1.95 7.13 9.08
CA THR A 239 0.85 6.97 8.13
C THR A 239 1.30 6.23 6.87
N MET A 240 2.60 6.05 6.65
CA MET A 240 3.22 5.51 5.43
C MET A 240 3.78 4.10 5.57
N VAL A 241 4.27 3.76 6.75
CA VAL A 241 4.75 2.43 7.08
C VAL A 241 4.15 1.98 8.39
N GLY A 242 4.19 0.68 8.64
CA GLY A 242 3.73 0.10 9.91
C GLY A 242 4.74 0.21 11.02
N PRO A 243 4.32 -0.11 12.26
CA PRO A 243 5.26 -0.29 13.35
C PRO A 243 6.20 -1.49 13.08
N CYS A 244 7.46 -1.35 13.49
CA CYS A 244 8.32 -2.45 13.91
C CYS A 244 7.89 -2.82 15.35
#